data_AF-A0AAV5W4Z4-F1
#
_entry.id   AF-A0AAV5W4Z4-F1
#
_cell.length_a   1.000
_cell.length_b   1.000
_cell.length_c   1.000
_cell.angle_alpha   90.00
_cell.angle_beta   90.00
_cell.angle_gamma   90.00
#
_symmetry.space_group_name_H-M   'P 1'
#
loop_
_entity.id
_entity.type
_entity.pdbx_description
1 polymer ?
#
loop_
_entity_poly.entity_id
_entity_poly.type
_entity_poly.pdbx_seq_one_letter_code
_entity_poly.pdbx_strand_id
1 'polypeptide(L)'
;TARPRCRTAQRGQGHPITEQHSGHHTKPTGTPRHDNDLRICTLNARTVASECSQSTLEHSLTGIRYDVICLQETKSRTLTERTFDDGAKLILGPKVEGKNIGGIGFIIHPRLTSSIISFSVISPRLGVLRLRIGRSSSIAILTVYAPTSNATIEERQAFFNEVASVYEGEKKHFYRVIAGDLNVRVGPRRDGAFRTGPFHTDPQGDPDDLLFNLLSSTRSFHGNSLSFVSRDIKEHRSTVLLRAAEARRSLKKAKQELSKGRSPMEAVLDSDGTAITSRAGIEERGPDIALHGETLVETDAYVYLGRELRGDGSIDTELKRRKRAAWAAYGSIREVTSMLKDAKLRSALFDSHVLPALCYAAESWPLSNSVISYMQTTHRALERSLIGTNLYTMHQKKRSSSDVRRQSLLTDPIRYIKRAKHRWAGHVLRRDDGRWSTTVTEWFAPDLRRPPGKPPVRWRDSIVEYAKMPYSVQGRITRSSSQRQPYRHWTTRARDREEWRNCDPYGNGR
;
A
#
# COMPACT_ATOMS: atom_id res chain seq x y z
N THR A 1 -84.36 3.02 -1.10
CA THR A 1 -82.91 3.05 -1.42
C THR A 1 -82.12 2.75 -0.15
N ALA A 2 -81.32 1.68 -0.21
CA ALA A 2 -80.32 1.20 0.78
C ALA A 2 -80.75 0.88 2.24
N ARG A 3 -80.83 -0.42 2.54
CA ARG A 3 -80.55 -1.10 3.83
C ARG A 3 -79.82 -2.41 3.49
N PRO A 4 -78.81 -2.88 4.26
CA PRO A 4 -78.99 -3.65 5.51
C PRO A 4 -77.93 -3.30 6.61
N ARG A 5 -78.11 -3.38 7.94
CA ARG A 5 -78.39 -4.45 8.95
C ARG A 5 -77.43 -5.66 8.93
N CYS A 6 -76.49 -5.71 9.91
CA CYS A 6 -76.36 -6.68 11.04
C CYS A 6 -76.16 -8.17 10.64
N ARG A 7 -75.32 -9.02 11.24
CA ARG A 7 -74.76 -9.10 12.60
C ARG A 7 -73.73 -10.26 12.67
N THR A 8 -72.81 -10.17 13.63
CA THR A 8 -72.20 -11.26 14.47
C THR A 8 -71.40 -12.41 13.85
N ALA A 9 -70.16 -12.58 14.34
CA ALA A 9 -69.54 -13.88 14.55
C ALA A 9 -68.92 -13.93 15.97
N GLN A 10 -69.40 -14.89 16.77
CA GLN A 10 -68.90 -15.23 18.11
C GLN A 10 -67.66 -16.13 18.04
N ARG A 11 -66.95 -16.15 19.18
CA ARG A 11 -65.78 -16.96 19.53
C ARG A 11 -65.99 -18.46 19.35
N GLY A 12 -64.90 -19.15 19.02
CA GLY A 12 -64.71 -20.58 19.26
C GLY A 12 -63.21 -20.94 19.20
N GLN A 13 -62.66 -21.38 20.32
CA GLN A 13 -61.31 -21.93 20.44
C GLN A 13 -61.23 -23.36 19.88
N GLY A 14 -60.03 -23.79 19.51
CA GLY A 14 -59.69 -25.21 19.35
C GLY A 14 -58.58 -25.47 18.33
N HIS A 15 -57.34 -25.61 18.81
CA HIS A 15 -56.28 -26.39 18.13
C HIS A 15 -56.72 -27.88 18.03
N PRO A 16 -56.01 -28.82 17.36
CA PRO A 16 -54.80 -28.76 16.52
C PRO A 16 -54.97 -29.48 15.16
N ILE A 17 -54.19 -29.15 14.11
CA ILE A 17 -54.04 -30.08 12.97
C ILE A 17 -52.58 -30.13 12.52
N THR A 18 -52.07 -31.35 12.64
CA THR A 18 -50.82 -31.96 12.19
C THR A 18 -50.58 -31.79 10.69
N GLU A 19 -49.30 -31.90 10.32
CA GLU A 19 -48.80 -31.92 8.94
C GLU A 19 -49.63 -32.82 8.00
N GLN A 20 -50.06 -32.27 6.87
CA GLN A 20 -50.14 -33.01 5.61
C GLN A 20 -49.78 -32.12 4.42
N HIS A 21 -48.77 -32.57 3.69
CA HIS A 21 -48.30 -32.08 2.42
C HIS A 21 -49.37 -32.21 1.32
N SER A 22 -49.57 -31.14 0.54
CA SER A 22 -49.88 -31.18 -0.89
C SER A 22 -49.57 -29.79 -1.46
N GLY A 23 -48.83 -29.59 -2.53
CA GLY A 23 -48.24 -30.49 -3.49
C GLY A 23 -48.03 -29.68 -4.77
N HIS A 24 -46.88 -29.04 -4.93
CA HIS A 24 -46.28 -28.76 -6.23
C HIS A 24 -44.76 -28.77 -6.06
N HIS A 25 -44.22 -29.99 -6.14
CA HIS A 25 -42.79 -30.22 -6.35
C HIS A 25 -42.43 -29.80 -7.78
N THR A 26 -42.03 -28.55 -7.95
CA THR A 26 -41.05 -28.22 -8.98
C THR A 26 -39.68 -28.54 -8.38
N LYS A 27 -39.00 -29.58 -8.89
CA LYS A 27 -37.56 -29.79 -8.63
C LYS A 27 -36.84 -28.46 -8.89
N PRO A 28 -36.05 -27.90 -7.97
CA PRO A 28 -35.24 -26.73 -8.27
C PRO A 28 -34.06 -27.20 -9.13
N THR A 29 -34.26 -27.32 -10.44
CA THR A 29 -33.21 -27.62 -11.43
C THR A 29 -32.48 -26.35 -11.86
N GLY A 30 -32.22 -25.42 -10.93
CA GLY A 30 -31.58 -24.15 -11.24
C GLY A 30 -30.55 -23.79 -10.18
N THR A 31 -29.34 -23.45 -10.63
CA THR A 31 -28.33 -22.82 -9.78
C THR A 31 -28.95 -21.58 -9.10
N PRO A 32 -28.68 -21.34 -7.80
CA PRO A 32 -29.25 -20.21 -7.11
C PRO A 32 -28.88 -18.89 -7.80
N ARG A 33 -29.83 -17.95 -7.94
CA ARG A 33 -29.54 -16.61 -8.47
C ARG A 33 -28.39 -15.98 -7.67
N HIS A 34 -27.27 -15.73 -8.36
CA HIS A 34 -26.10 -15.04 -7.80
C HIS A 34 -26.41 -13.57 -7.55
N ASP A 35 -25.98 -13.06 -6.40
CA ASP A 35 -25.99 -11.64 -6.01
C ASP A 35 -24.73 -10.92 -6.56
N ASN A 36 -24.54 -9.65 -6.21
CA ASN A 36 -23.39 -8.85 -6.64
C ASN A 36 -22.08 -9.21 -5.92
N ASP A 37 -22.10 -10.21 -5.04
CA ASP A 37 -20.94 -10.62 -4.26
C ASP A 37 -20.06 -11.61 -5.04
N LEU A 38 -18.79 -11.70 -4.65
CA LEU A 38 -17.84 -12.70 -5.17
C LEU A 38 -17.51 -13.71 -4.07
N ARG A 39 -17.92 -14.96 -4.28
CA ARG A 39 -17.75 -16.10 -3.38
C ARG A 39 -16.55 -16.95 -3.81
N ILE A 40 -15.49 -16.85 -3.03
CA ILE A 40 -14.28 -17.66 -3.20
C ILE A 40 -14.30 -18.75 -2.13
N CYS A 41 -14.20 -20.00 -2.55
CA CYS A 41 -14.20 -21.17 -1.69
C CYS A 41 -12.87 -21.91 -1.79
N THR A 42 -12.55 -22.71 -0.78
CA THR A 42 -11.40 -23.62 -0.77
C THR A 42 -11.88 -25.05 -0.54
N LEU A 43 -11.26 -26.01 -1.22
CA LEU A 43 -11.59 -27.43 -1.08
C LEU A 43 -10.35 -28.29 -1.28
N ASN A 44 -9.92 -28.95 -0.21
CA ASN A 44 -8.98 -30.05 -0.32
C ASN A 44 -9.74 -31.29 -0.82
N ALA A 45 -9.59 -31.59 -2.12
CA ALA A 45 -10.38 -32.61 -2.81
C ALA A 45 -9.83 -34.04 -2.63
N ARG A 46 -8.64 -34.18 -2.03
CA ARG A 46 -7.85 -35.42 -1.85
C ARG A 46 -7.44 -36.15 -3.14
N THR A 47 -8.30 -36.23 -4.16
CA THR A 47 -8.00 -36.71 -5.52
C THR A 47 -9.14 -36.36 -6.48
N VAL A 48 -8.81 -35.76 -7.62
CA VAL A 48 -9.76 -35.49 -8.73
C VAL A 48 -9.13 -35.80 -10.10
N ALA A 49 -8.19 -36.75 -10.11
CA ALA A 49 -7.40 -37.08 -11.29
C ALA A 49 -8.18 -37.86 -12.36
N SER A 50 -9.23 -38.60 -11.99
CA SER A 50 -10.04 -39.41 -12.92
C SER A 50 -11.33 -38.70 -13.31
N GLU A 51 -11.84 -38.95 -14.51
CA GLU A 51 -13.11 -38.39 -14.98
C GLU A 51 -14.29 -38.74 -14.07
N CYS A 52 -14.29 -39.95 -13.49
CA CYS A 52 -15.29 -40.38 -12.50
C CYS A 52 -15.24 -39.51 -11.23
N SER A 53 -14.05 -39.24 -10.70
CA SER A 53 -13.88 -38.35 -9.53
C SER A 53 -14.27 -36.90 -9.83
N GLN A 54 -14.02 -36.43 -11.04
CA GLN A 54 -14.44 -35.09 -11.49
C GLN A 54 -15.96 -34.99 -11.59
N SER A 55 -16.62 -36.00 -12.16
CA SER A 55 -18.09 -36.04 -12.29
C SER A 55 -18.77 -36.15 -10.92
N THR A 56 -18.16 -36.89 -9.98
CA THR A 56 -18.63 -36.96 -8.59
C THR A 56 -18.51 -35.59 -7.90
N LEU A 57 -17.41 -34.88 -8.13
CA LEU A 57 -17.21 -33.53 -7.60
C LEU A 57 -18.25 -32.57 -8.19
N GLU A 58 -18.47 -32.59 -9.50
CA GLU A 58 -19.50 -31.81 -10.19
C GLU A 58 -20.89 -32.02 -9.56
N HIS A 59 -21.31 -33.28 -9.38
CA HIS A 59 -22.58 -33.58 -8.73
C HIS A 59 -22.63 -33.07 -7.28
N SER A 60 -21.53 -33.14 -6.53
CA SER A 60 -21.44 -32.67 -5.14
C SER A 60 -21.53 -31.15 -5.01
N LEU A 61 -21.20 -30.41 -6.06
CA LEU A 61 -21.32 -28.94 -6.10
C LEU A 61 -22.74 -28.47 -6.41
N THR A 62 -23.64 -29.37 -6.80
CA THR A 62 -25.04 -29.04 -7.10
C THR A 62 -25.72 -28.40 -5.89
N GLY A 63 -26.26 -27.19 -6.09
CA GLY A 63 -26.96 -26.43 -5.05
C GLY A 63 -26.07 -25.56 -4.15
N ILE A 64 -24.74 -25.64 -4.30
CA ILE A 64 -23.79 -24.78 -3.58
C ILE A 64 -23.60 -23.47 -4.36
N ARG A 65 -23.65 -22.33 -3.68
CA ARG A 65 -23.33 -21.03 -4.28
C ARG A 65 -21.83 -20.79 -4.22
N TYR A 66 -21.17 -20.82 -5.37
CA TYR A 66 -19.76 -20.49 -5.49
C TYR A 66 -19.49 -19.76 -6.80
N ASP A 67 -18.39 -19.02 -6.83
CA ASP A 67 -17.92 -18.37 -8.05
C ASP A 67 -16.55 -18.88 -8.47
N VAL A 68 -15.68 -19.07 -7.49
CA VAL A 68 -14.38 -19.71 -7.66
C VAL A 68 -14.17 -20.68 -6.51
N ILE A 69 -13.79 -21.91 -6.81
CA ILE A 69 -13.34 -22.90 -5.82
C ILE A 69 -11.86 -23.17 -6.07
N CYS A 70 -11.01 -22.87 -5.10
CA CYS A 70 -9.60 -23.23 -5.09
C CYS A 70 -9.45 -24.67 -4.62
N LEU A 71 -8.96 -25.56 -5.48
CA LEU A 71 -8.75 -26.97 -5.19
C LEU A 71 -7.33 -27.25 -4.70
N GLN A 72 -7.21 -28.14 -3.72
CA GLN A 72 -5.94 -28.71 -3.24
C GLN A 72 -5.99 -30.25 -3.32
N GLU A 73 -4.81 -30.88 -3.34
CA GLU A 73 -4.61 -32.34 -3.48
C GLU A 73 -5.33 -32.97 -4.68
N THR A 74 -5.30 -32.30 -5.84
CA THR A 74 -6.02 -32.79 -7.02
C THR A 74 -5.39 -34.05 -7.63
N LYS A 75 -4.09 -34.26 -7.41
CA LYS A 75 -3.30 -35.42 -7.89
C LYS A 75 -3.35 -35.65 -9.41
N SER A 76 -3.69 -34.62 -10.20
CA SER A 76 -3.64 -34.72 -11.66
C SER A 76 -2.20 -34.90 -12.15
N ARG A 77 -1.96 -35.73 -13.16
CA ARG A 77 -0.61 -35.95 -13.74
C ARG A 77 -0.20 -34.86 -14.72
N THR A 78 -1.18 -34.25 -15.37
CA THR A 78 -0.98 -33.24 -16.41
C THR A 78 -1.84 -32.02 -16.12
N LEU A 79 -1.53 -30.92 -16.78
CA LEU A 79 -2.43 -29.78 -16.82
C LEU A 79 -3.72 -30.20 -17.55
N THR A 80 -4.85 -30.16 -16.85
CA THR A 80 -6.15 -30.56 -17.40
C THR A 80 -7.11 -29.38 -17.34
N GLU A 81 -7.72 -29.06 -18.47
CA GLU A 81 -8.83 -28.12 -18.55
C GLU A 81 -10.06 -28.88 -19.04
N ARG A 82 -11.16 -28.76 -18.30
CA ARG A 82 -12.44 -29.36 -18.66
C ARG A 82 -13.57 -28.38 -18.40
N THR A 83 -14.63 -28.46 -19.18
CA THR A 83 -15.88 -27.75 -18.90
C THR A 83 -16.90 -28.78 -18.42
N PHE A 84 -17.54 -28.51 -17.29
CA PHE A 84 -18.64 -29.28 -16.72
C PHE A 84 -19.92 -29.07 -17.51
N ASP A 85 -20.92 -29.92 -17.29
CA ASP A 85 -22.20 -29.91 -18.02
C ASP A 85 -22.98 -28.63 -17.74
N ASP A 86 -22.79 -28.05 -16.55
CA ASP A 86 -23.37 -26.75 -16.16
C ASP A 86 -22.63 -25.53 -16.75
N GLY A 87 -21.54 -25.76 -17.50
CA GLY A 87 -20.68 -24.73 -18.10
C GLY A 87 -19.56 -24.22 -17.19
N ALA A 88 -19.39 -24.77 -15.98
CA ALA A 88 -18.30 -24.40 -15.09
C ALA A 88 -16.96 -24.89 -15.63
N LYS A 89 -15.92 -24.08 -15.49
CA LYS A 89 -14.58 -24.43 -15.97
C LYS A 89 -13.75 -25.04 -14.85
N LEU A 90 -13.31 -26.28 -15.04
CA LEU A 90 -12.36 -27.00 -14.21
C LEU A 90 -10.93 -26.85 -14.78
N ILE A 91 -9.99 -26.47 -13.92
CA ILE A 91 -8.57 -26.38 -14.24
C ILE A 91 -7.80 -27.15 -13.17
N LEU A 92 -6.99 -28.13 -13.56
CA LEU A 92 -6.17 -28.95 -12.67
C LEU A 92 -4.71 -28.83 -13.03
N GLY A 93 -3.88 -28.38 -12.09
CA GLY A 93 -2.43 -28.34 -12.24
C GLY A 93 -1.77 -29.71 -11.99
N PRO A 94 -0.62 -29.97 -12.62
CA PRO A 94 0.11 -31.22 -12.44
C PRO A 94 0.67 -31.37 -11.02
N LYS A 95 0.65 -32.60 -10.52
CA LYS A 95 1.35 -33.04 -9.31
C LYS A 95 2.86 -33.17 -9.55
N VAL A 96 3.63 -33.36 -8.48
CA VAL A 96 5.07 -33.65 -8.57
C VAL A 96 5.29 -34.98 -9.30
N GLU A 97 6.18 -35.00 -10.29
CA GLU A 97 6.51 -36.21 -11.04
C GLU A 97 7.06 -37.31 -10.12
N GLY A 98 6.63 -38.55 -10.33
CA GLY A 98 7.03 -39.70 -9.51
C GLY A 98 6.52 -39.72 -8.06
N LYS A 99 5.88 -38.65 -7.56
CA LYS A 99 5.33 -38.57 -6.20
C LYS A 99 3.82 -38.34 -6.22
N ASN A 100 3.10 -38.79 -5.19
CA ASN A 100 1.67 -38.48 -4.99
C ASN A 100 1.48 -37.20 -4.17
N ILE A 101 2.26 -36.17 -4.50
CA ILE A 101 2.34 -34.93 -3.74
C ILE A 101 1.94 -33.76 -4.64
N GLY A 102 1.10 -32.88 -4.10
CA GLY A 102 0.62 -31.68 -4.79
C GLY A 102 -0.59 -31.94 -5.67
N GLY A 103 -0.81 -31.02 -6.60
CA GLY A 103 -2.04 -30.91 -7.36
C GLY A 103 -2.88 -29.79 -6.79
N ILE A 104 -2.96 -28.70 -7.53
CA ILE A 104 -3.84 -27.57 -7.26
C ILE A 104 -4.85 -27.45 -8.41
N GLY A 105 -5.88 -26.65 -8.22
CA GLY A 105 -6.82 -26.39 -9.30
C GLY A 105 -7.80 -25.28 -8.99
N PHE A 106 -8.65 -25.02 -9.96
CA PHE A 106 -9.74 -24.05 -9.87
C PHE A 106 -11.01 -24.64 -10.48
N ILE A 107 -12.15 -24.38 -9.85
CA ILE A 107 -13.47 -24.49 -10.48
C ILE A 107 -14.03 -23.09 -10.58
N ILE A 108 -14.42 -22.69 -11.78
CA ILE A 108 -14.85 -21.33 -12.08
C ILE A 108 -16.27 -21.39 -12.59
N HIS A 109 -17.18 -20.71 -11.90
CA HIS A 109 -18.59 -20.68 -12.26
C HIS A 109 -18.79 -20.06 -13.66
N PRO A 110 -19.74 -20.54 -14.48
CA PRO A 110 -19.97 -20.09 -15.86
C PRO A 110 -20.02 -18.56 -16.03
N ARG A 111 -20.59 -17.87 -15.02
CA ARG A 111 -20.71 -16.40 -14.99
C ARG A 111 -19.37 -15.66 -15.04
N LEU A 112 -18.28 -16.29 -14.60
CA LEU A 112 -16.94 -15.71 -14.56
C LEU A 112 -16.03 -16.24 -15.66
N THR A 113 -16.45 -17.26 -16.42
CA THR A 113 -15.62 -17.89 -17.45
C THR A 113 -15.17 -16.88 -18.53
N SER A 114 -16.04 -15.95 -18.92
CA SER A 114 -15.71 -14.84 -19.86
C SER A 114 -14.84 -13.74 -19.25
N SER A 115 -14.71 -13.73 -17.92
CA SER A 115 -13.92 -12.75 -17.16
C SER A 115 -12.51 -13.26 -16.85
N ILE A 116 -12.18 -14.49 -17.22
CA ILE A 116 -10.83 -15.05 -17.04
C ILE A 116 -9.85 -14.27 -17.92
N ILE A 117 -8.83 -13.69 -17.29
CA ILE A 117 -7.69 -13.05 -17.98
C ILE A 117 -6.66 -14.12 -18.30
N SER A 118 -6.25 -14.89 -17.29
CA SER A 118 -5.35 -16.03 -17.42
C SER A 118 -5.32 -16.86 -16.14
N PHE A 119 -4.81 -18.08 -16.24
CA PHE A 119 -4.35 -18.83 -15.08
C PHE A 119 -2.89 -19.25 -15.30
N SER A 120 -2.16 -19.48 -14.22
CA SER A 120 -0.79 -19.98 -14.25
C SER A 120 -0.54 -20.93 -13.09
N VAL A 121 -0.05 -22.12 -13.38
CA VAL A 121 0.47 -23.05 -12.37
C VAL A 121 1.95 -22.71 -12.17
N ILE A 122 2.31 -22.25 -10.98
CA ILE A 122 3.69 -21.83 -10.66
C ILE A 122 4.48 -23.02 -10.15
N SER A 123 3.88 -23.78 -9.23
CA SER A 123 4.43 -25.02 -8.71
C SER A 123 3.28 -26.02 -8.45
N PRO A 124 3.58 -27.30 -8.18
CA PRO A 124 2.55 -28.30 -7.85
C PRO A 124 1.70 -27.95 -6.61
N ARG A 125 2.10 -26.93 -5.85
CA ARG A 125 1.43 -26.45 -4.62
C ARG A 125 0.93 -25.02 -4.71
N LEU A 126 1.18 -24.31 -5.82
CA LEU A 126 0.85 -22.90 -5.99
C LEU A 126 0.36 -22.61 -7.41
N GLY A 127 -0.86 -22.08 -7.51
CA GLY A 127 -1.43 -21.60 -8.76
C GLY A 127 -2.05 -20.23 -8.61
N VAL A 128 -2.17 -19.50 -9.71
CA VAL A 128 -2.77 -18.16 -9.74
C VAL A 128 -3.85 -18.10 -10.82
N LEU A 129 -5.06 -17.71 -10.44
CA LEU A 129 -6.16 -17.38 -11.33
C LEU A 129 -6.35 -15.87 -11.36
N ARG A 130 -6.33 -15.28 -12.56
CA ARG A 130 -6.51 -13.83 -12.77
C ARG A 130 -7.82 -13.58 -13.46
N LEU A 131 -8.69 -12.80 -12.84
CA LEU A 131 -10.02 -12.46 -13.36
C LEU A 131 -10.19 -10.94 -13.47
N ARG A 132 -10.97 -10.51 -14.45
CA ARG A 132 -11.45 -9.14 -14.57
C ARG A 132 -12.72 -8.98 -13.75
N ILE A 133 -12.75 -7.98 -12.85
CA ILE A 133 -13.92 -7.64 -12.05
C ILE A 133 -14.39 -6.25 -12.48
N GLY A 134 -15.58 -6.17 -13.08
CA GLY A 134 -16.13 -4.91 -13.55
C GLY A 134 -15.39 -4.32 -14.76
N ARG A 135 -15.51 -3.00 -14.96
CA ARG A 135 -14.97 -2.30 -16.13
C ARG A 135 -13.47 -1.99 -16.06
N SER A 136 -12.93 -1.79 -14.86
CA SER A 136 -11.56 -1.28 -14.66
C SER A 136 -10.75 -1.99 -13.59
N SER A 137 -11.30 -3.03 -12.95
CA SER A 137 -10.63 -3.73 -11.85
C SER A 137 -10.34 -5.19 -12.20
N SER A 138 -9.38 -5.78 -11.51
CA SER A 138 -9.03 -7.19 -11.66
C SER A 138 -8.64 -7.78 -10.31
N ILE A 139 -8.80 -9.09 -10.18
CA ILE A 139 -8.45 -9.88 -9.02
C ILE A 139 -7.42 -10.95 -9.40
N ALA A 140 -6.46 -11.19 -8.52
CA ALA A 140 -5.63 -12.39 -8.55
C ALA A 140 -6.00 -13.27 -7.35
N ILE A 141 -6.37 -14.53 -7.62
CA ILE A 141 -6.69 -15.54 -6.62
C ILE A 141 -5.58 -16.59 -6.67
N LEU A 142 -4.80 -16.68 -5.60
CA LEU A 142 -3.74 -17.65 -5.43
C LEU A 142 -4.32 -18.87 -4.71
N THR A 143 -4.26 -20.04 -5.37
CA THR A 143 -4.53 -21.33 -4.71
C THR A 143 -3.24 -21.86 -4.11
N VAL A 144 -3.27 -22.21 -2.83
CA VAL A 144 -2.10 -22.66 -2.07
C VAL A 144 -2.36 -24.01 -1.41
N TYR A 145 -1.34 -24.87 -1.42
CA TYR A 145 -1.33 -26.13 -0.68
C TYR A 145 0.03 -26.31 0.01
N ALA A 146 0.15 -25.80 1.23
CA ALA A 146 1.40 -25.82 1.99
C ALA A 146 1.84 -27.25 2.35
N PRO A 147 3.16 -27.49 2.51
CA PRO A 147 3.66 -28.73 3.09
C PRO A 147 3.05 -28.99 4.48
N THR A 148 2.92 -30.27 4.85
CA THR A 148 2.37 -30.65 6.17
C THR A 148 3.39 -30.40 7.28
N SER A 149 2.98 -30.56 8.54
CA SER A 149 3.86 -30.44 9.71
C SER A 149 5.03 -31.44 9.74
N ASN A 150 4.99 -32.48 8.91
CA ASN A 150 6.08 -33.47 8.80
C ASN A 150 7.21 -32.99 7.88
N ALA A 151 6.99 -31.93 7.10
CA ALA A 151 8.03 -31.31 6.28
C ALA A 151 9.01 -30.52 7.15
N THR A 152 10.25 -30.37 6.69
CA THR A 152 11.24 -29.58 7.45
C THR A 152 10.85 -28.11 7.47
N ILE A 153 11.37 -27.37 8.44
CA ILE A 153 11.11 -25.93 8.55
C ILE A 153 11.63 -25.18 7.31
N GLU A 154 12.76 -25.62 6.74
CA GLU A 154 13.33 -25.04 5.53
C GLU A 154 12.40 -25.22 4.33
N GLU A 155 11.80 -26.41 4.16
CA GLU A 155 10.83 -26.67 3.08
C GLU A 155 9.56 -25.82 3.24
N ARG A 156 9.05 -25.72 4.47
CA ARG A 156 7.88 -24.88 4.78
C ARG A 156 8.20 -23.40 4.53
N GLN A 157 9.31 -22.90 5.04
CA GLN A 157 9.73 -21.50 4.84
C GLN A 157 9.96 -21.18 3.36
N ALA A 158 10.59 -22.08 2.60
CA ALA A 158 10.76 -21.92 1.16
C ALA A 158 9.42 -21.79 0.43
N PHE A 159 8.43 -22.61 0.80
CA PHE A 159 7.07 -22.49 0.26
C PHE A 159 6.42 -21.14 0.59
N PHE A 160 6.49 -20.68 1.84
CA PHE A 160 5.93 -19.39 2.24
C PHE A 160 6.62 -18.20 1.54
N ASN A 161 7.93 -18.28 1.34
CA ASN A 161 8.69 -17.29 0.57
C ASN A 161 8.28 -17.29 -0.92
N GLU A 162 8.04 -18.46 -1.51
CA GLU A 162 7.52 -18.59 -2.88
C GLU A 162 6.14 -17.93 -3.00
N VAL A 163 5.22 -18.21 -2.05
CA VAL A 163 3.89 -17.59 -2.00
C VAL A 163 3.99 -16.07 -1.90
N ALA A 164 4.84 -15.54 -1.01
CA ALA A 164 5.03 -14.11 -0.85
C ALA A 164 5.55 -13.45 -2.14
N SER A 165 6.55 -14.06 -2.78
CA SER A 165 7.12 -13.58 -4.05
C SER A 165 6.09 -13.53 -5.17
N VAL A 166 5.27 -14.59 -5.31
CA VAL A 166 4.19 -14.64 -6.31
C VAL A 166 3.10 -13.61 -5.99
N TYR A 167 2.72 -13.47 -4.72
CA TYR A 167 1.73 -12.47 -4.29
C TYR A 167 2.16 -11.04 -4.65
N GLU A 168 3.43 -10.70 -4.39
CA GLU A 168 4.01 -9.39 -4.77
C GLU A 168 4.12 -9.20 -6.28
N GLY A 169 4.39 -10.28 -7.03
CA GLY A 169 4.36 -10.26 -8.50
C GLY A 169 3.00 -9.86 -9.08
N GLU A 170 1.91 -10.16 -8.36
CA GLU A 170 0.54 -9.83 -8.75
C GLU A 170 0.07 -8.43 -8.34
N LYS A 171 0.97 -7.55 -7.90
CA LYS A 171 0.62 -6.19 -7.41
C LYS A 171 -0.16 -5.29 -8.38
N LYS A 172 -0.14 -5.62 -9.68
CA LYS A 172 -0.93 -4.95 -10.73
C LYS A 172 -2.43 -5.18 -10.61
N HIS A 173 -2.85 -6.26 -9.94
CA HIS A 173 -4.24 -6.58 -9.70
C HIS A 173 -4.74 -5.84 -8.46
N PHE A 174 -5.95 -5.28 -8.57
CA PHE A 174 -6.54 -4.45 -7.52
C PHE A 174 -6.86 -5.28 -6.27
N TYR A 175 -7.49 -6.44 -6.46
CA TYR A 175 -7.73 -7.42 -5.40
C TYR A 175 -6.73 -8.57 -5.51
N ARG A 176 -6.23 -9.04 -4.36
CA ARG A 176 -5.34 -10.20 -4.28
C ARG A 176 -5.77 -11.07 -3.11
N VAL A 177 -6.05 -12.34 -3.36
CA VAL A 177 -6.58 -13.27 -2.37
C VAL A 177 -5.70 -14.52 -2.36
N ILE A 178 -5.24 -14.93 -1.18
CA ILE A 178 -4.62 -16.24 -0.97
C ILE A 178 -5.70 -17.15 -0.39
N ALA A 179 -5.96 -18.26 -1.06
CA ALA A 179 -7.04 -19.17 -0.70
C ALA A 179 -6.54 -20.61 -0.83
N GLY A 180 -6.52 -21.36 0.28
CA GLY A 180 -6.20 -22.77 0.25
C GLY A 180 -5.82 -23.29 1.62
N ASP A 181 -5.10 -24.40 1.62
CA ASP A 181 -4.66 -25.06 2.84
C ASP A 181 -3.21 -24.65 3.13
N LEU A 182 -3.04 -23.84 4.18
CA LEU A 182 -1.74 -23.35 4.63
C LEU A 182 -1.06 -24.30 5.62
N ASN A 183 -1.73 -25.35 6.11
CA ASN A 183 -1.17 -26.27 7.12
C ASN A 183 -0.50 -25.56 8.31
N VAL A 184 -0.99 -24.36 8.68
CA VAL A 184 -0.50 -23.56 9.81
C VAL A 184 -1.58 -23.49 10.87
N ARG A 185 -1.15 -23.52 12.13
CA ARG A 185 -2.03 -23.34 13.29
C ARG A 185 -2.15 -21.87 13.63
N VAL A 186 -3.39 -21.37 13.67
CA VAL A 186 -3.64 -19.96 13.97
C VAL A 186 -3.71 -19.79 15.49
N GLY A 187 -2.76 -19.00 16.01
CA GLY A 187 -2.64 -18.59 17.41
C GLY A 187 -3.56 -17.42 17.78
N PRO A 188 -3.76 -17.15 19.07
CA PRO A 188 -4.44 -15.93 19.51
C PRO A 188 -3.71 -14.71 18.93
N ARG A 189 -4.47 -13.65 18.67
CA ARG A 189 -3.92 -12.37 18.24
C ARG A 189 -2.92 -11.89 19.29
N ARG A 190 -1.65 -11.78 18.91
CA ARG A 190 -0.61 -11.16 19.74
C ARG A 190 -0.88 -9.65 19.77
N ASP A 191 -0.52 -8.98 20.87
CA ASP A 191 -0.56 -7.51 20.92
C ASP A 191 0.24 -6.95 19.72
N GLY A 192 -0.37 -6.03 18.97
CA GLY A 192 0.20 -5.51 17.72
C GLY A 192 0.00 -6.37 16.46
N ALA A 193 -0.44 -7.64 16.56
CA ALA A 193 -0.64 -8.54 15.41
C ALA A 193 -2.06 -8.47 14.79
N PHE A 194 -2.49 -7.28 14.37
CA PHE A 194 -3.80 -6.98 13.77
C PHE A 194 -4.07 -7.64 12.39
N ARG A 195 -3.07 -8.28 11.80
CA ARG A 195 -3.19 -8.95 10.49
C ARG A 195 -3.87 -10.31 10.57
N THR A 196 -3.96 -10.89 11.76
CA THR A 196 -4.74 -12.10 12.01
C THR A 196 -6.13 -11.73 12.54
N GLY A 197 -7.17 -12.36 12.00
CA GLY A 197 -8.53 -12.22 12.51
C GLY A 197 -8.66 -12.64 13.98
N PRO A 198 -9.70 -12.18 14.69
CA PRO A 198 -9.88 -12.40 16.14
C PRO A 198 -10.04 -13.87 16.56
N PHE A 199 -10.28 -14.79 15.63
CA PHE A 199 -10.54 -16.20 15.94
C PHE A 199 -9.34 -17.10 15.65
N HIS A 200 -8.94 -17.86 16.66
CA HIS A 200 -7.82 -18.79 16.62
C HIS A 200 -8.28 -20.23 16.91
N THR A 201 -7.50 -21.20 16.44
CA THR A 201 -7.82 -22.64 16.64
C THR A 201 -6.87 -23.31 17.61
N ASP A 202 -5.67 -22.78 17.80
CA ASP A 202 -4.66 -23.33 18.69
C ASP A 202 -4.15 -22.21 19.63
N PRO A 203 -4.27 -22.34 20.96
CA PRO A 203 -3.74 -21.34 21.91
C PRO A 203 -2.23 -21.13 21.83
N GLN A 204 -1.46 -22.12 21.37
CA GLN A 204 -0.01 -22.02 21.26
C GLN A 204 0.46 -21.39 19.93
N GLY A 205 -0.43 -21.32 18.94
CA GLY A 205 -0.12 -20.78 17.61
C GLY A 205 0.85 -21.64 16.79
N ASP A 206 1.40 -21.03 15.75
CA ASP A 206 2.44 -21.65 14.92
C ASP A 206 3.80 -21.44 15.61
N PRO A 207 4.53 -22.49 16.01
CA PRO A 207 5.83 -22.33 16.66
C PRO A 207 6.85 -21.61 15.77
N ASP A 208 6.63 -21.69 14.45
CA ASP A 208 7.54 -21.20 13.42
C ASP A 208 7.14 -19.82 12.86
N ASP A 209 6.02 -19.26 13.34
CA ASP A 209 5.49 -17.95 12.92
C ASP A 209 5.33 -17.77 11.39
N LEU A 210 5.13 -18.85 10.63
CA LEU A 210 5.15 -18.81 9.16
C LEU A 210 4.02 -17.96 8.60
N LEU A 211 2.80 -18.12 9.15
CA LEU A 211 1.66 -17.31 8.76
C LEU A 211 1.89 -15.84 9.13
N PHE A 212 2.43 -15.56 10.32
CA PHE A 212 2.72 -14.20 10.75
C PHE A 212 3.74 -13.51 9.81
N ASN A 213 4.81 -14.22 9.47
CA ASN A 213 5.85 -13.76 8.55
C ASN A 213 5.31 -13.53 7.14
N LEU A 214 4.44 -14.42 6.64
CA LEU A 214 3.76 -14.25 5.36
C LEU A 214 2.87 -13.00 5.35
N LEU A 215 2.01 -12.84 6.36
CA LEU A 215 1.09 -11.70 6.45
C LEU A 215 1.85 -10.37 6.58
N SER A 216 2.93 -10.35 7.35
CA SER A 216 3.78 -9.18 7.55
C SER A 216 4.51 -8.79 6.26
N SER A 217 5.13 -9.76 5.57
CA SER A 217 5.88 -9.51 4.34
C SER A 217 4.99 -9.07 3.17
N THR A 218 3.81 -9.68 3.03
CA THR A 218 2.86 -9.37 1.94
C THR A 218 1.91 -8.22 2.28
N ARG A 219 1.99 -7.69 3.50
CA ARG A 219 1.03 -6.72 4.07
C ARG A 219 -0.43 -7.15 3.89
N SER A 220 -0.68 -8.46 3.97
CA SER A 220 -2.01 -9.04 3.79
C SER A 220 -2.69 -9.32 5.14
N PHE A 221 -3.95 -9.75 5.05
CA PHE A 221 -4.81 -10.06 6.20
C PHE A 221 -5.27 -11.49 6.09
N HIS A 222 -5.20 -12.21 7.20
CA HIS A 222 -5.82 -13.51 7.33
C HIS A 222 -7.26 -13.35 7.81
N GLY A 223 -8.21 -13.68 6.93
CA GLY A 223 -9.62 -13.79 7.29
C GLY A 223 -9.87 -14.93 8.29
N ASN A 224 -10.93 -14.83 9.08
CA ASN A 224 -11.19 -15.69 10.24
C ASN A 224 -11.13 -17.21 9.99
N SER A 225 -10.72 -17.98 11.02
CA SER A 225 -10.76 -19.44 11.01
C SER A 225 -12.20 -19.99 11.18
N LEU A 226 -12.64 -20.84 10.26
CA LEU A 226 -14.05 -21.21 10.06
C LEU A 226 -14.72 -22.01 11.22
N SER A 227 -13.93 -22.64 12.09
CA SER A 227 -14.47 -23.50 13.16
C SER A 227 -15.13 -22.69 14.28
N PHE A 228 -14.53 -21.58 14.70
CA PHE A 228 -15.12 -20.65 15.68
C PHE A 228 -16.16 -19.73 15.06
N VAL A 229 -15.91 -19.28 13.82
CA VAL A 229 -16.85 -18.51 13.01
C VAL A 229 -18.22 -19.19 12.91
N SER A 230 -18.26 -20.49 12.64
CA SER A 230 -19.55 -21.20 12.54
C SER A 230 -20.31 -21.27 13.87
N ARG A 231 -19.59 -21.28 15.01
CA ARG A 231 -20.18 -21.26 16.35
C ARG A 231 -20.69 -19.87 16.70
N ASP A 232 -19.88 -18.84 16.46
CA ASP A 232 -20.20 -17.44 16.74
C ASP A 232 -21.26 -16.86 15.79
N ILE A 233 -21.30 -17.26 14.50
CA ILE A 233 -22.44 -16.96 13.61
C ILE A 233 -23.73 -17.56 14.18
N LYS A 234 -23.68 -18.81 14.66
CA LYS A 234 -24.86 -19.48 15.22
C LYS A 234 -25.31 -18.77 16.50
N GLU A 235 -24.38 -18.36 17.35
CA GLU A 235 -24.62 -17.67 18.62
C GLU A 235 -25.07 -16.22 18.43
N HIS A 236 -24.49 -15.48 17.48
CA HIS A 236 -24.93 -14.16 17.08
C HIS A 236 -26.33 -14.21 16.44
N ARG A 237 -26.57 -15.17 15.53
CA ARG A 237 -27.92 -15.39 14.95
C ARG A 237 -28.93 -15.76 16.03
N SER A 238 -28.60 -16.64 16.97
CA SER A 238 -29.51 -17.00 18.05
C SER A 238 -29.81 -15.78 18.93
N THR A 239 -28.80 -14.99 19.31
CA THR A 239 -28.95 -13.78 20.13
C THR A 239 -29.81 -12.71 19.46
N VAL A 240 -29.58 -12.42 18.17
CA VAL A 240 -30.38 -11.43 17.42
C VAL A 240 -31.84 -11.88 17.28
N LEU A 241 -32.06 -13.18 17.03
CA LEU A 241 -33.40 -13.74 16.95
C LEU A 241 -34.09 -13.77 18.32
N LEU A 242 -33.34 -14.05 19.40
CA LEU A 242 -33.84 -14.04 20.78
C LEU A 242 -34.27 -12.62 21.18
N ARG A 243 -33.41 -11.62 20.97
CA ARG A 243 -33.73 -10.20 21.21
C ARG A 243 -34.90 -9.71 20.37
N ALA A 244 -35.03 -10.19 19.13
CA ALA A 244 -36.18 -9.87 18.29
C ALA A 244 -37.46 -10.50 18.85
N ALA A 245 -37.40 -11.74 19.36
CA ALA A 245 -38.52 -12.41 20.01
C ALA A 245 -38.92 -11.71 21.32
N GLU A 246 -37.95 -11.41 22.19
CA GLU A 246 -38.15 -10.69 23.46
C GLU A 246 -38.75 -9.30 23.24
N ALA A 247 -38.27 -8.57 22.24
CA ALA A 247 -38.81 -7.26 21.85
C ALA A 247 -40.10 -7.34 21.02
N ARG A 248 -40.70 -8.54 20.83
CA ARG A 248 -41.89 -8.78 19.98
C ARG A 248 -41.78 -8.20 18.56
N ARG A 249 -40.56 -8.14 18.01
CA ARG A 249 -40.28 -7.71 16.64
C ARG A 249 -40.44 -8.88 15.67
N SER A 250 -40.72 -8.57 14.40
CA SER A 250 -40.91 -9.60 13.37
C SER A 250 -39.63 -10.41 13.14
N LEU A 251 -39.66 -11.71 13.47
CA LEU A 251 -38.55 -12.64 13.21
C LEU A 251 -38.21 -12.74 11.72
N LYS A 252 -39.20 -12.54 10.83
CA LYS A 252 -38.99 -12.51 9.38
C LYS A 252 -38.13 -11.30 8.97
N LYS A 253 -38.41 -10.11 9.53
CA LYS A 253 -37.58 -8.92 9.30
C LYS A 253 -36.20 -9.06 9.94
N ALA A 254 -36.08 -9.62 11.14
CA ALA A 254 -34.80 -9.86 11.79
C ALA A 254 -33.91 -10.83 11.01
N LYS A 255 -34.47 -11.92 10.45
CA LYS A 255 -33.75 -12.81 9.52
C LYS A 255 -33.34 -12.10 8.23
N GLN A 256 -34.18 -11.20 7.73
CA GLN A 256 -33.89 -10.42 6.53
C GLN A 256 -32.78 -9.37 6.79
N GLU A 257 -32.76 -8.75 7.97
CA GLU A 257 -31.67 -7.89 8.43
C GLU A 257 -30.38 -8.67 8.60
N LEU A 258 -30.41 -9.87 9.21
CA LEU A 258 -29.26 -10.77 9.27
C LEU A 258 -28.73 -11.19 7.89
N SER A 259 -29.60 -11.26 6.87
CA SER A 259 -29.19 -11.54 5.49
C SER A 259 -28.66 -10.33 4.72
N LYS A 260 -28.91 -9.11 5.22
CA LYS A 260 -28.55 -7.84 4.58
C LYS A 260 -27.42 -7.10 5.31
N GLY A 261 -27.22 -7.39 6.59
CA GLY A 261 -26.13 -6.85 7.40
C GLY A 261 -24.84 -7.56 7.05
N ARG A 262 -23.75 -6.79 6.93
CA ARG A 262 -22.41 -7.36 6.90
C ARG A 262 -22.14 -8.00 8.24
N SER A 263 -21.80 -9.28 8.26
CA SER A 263 -21.40 -9.92 9.51
C SER A 263 -20.15 -9.21 10.06
N PRO A 264 -19.94 -9.11 11.39
CA PRO A 264 -18.71 -8.52 11.97
C PRO A 264 -17.41 -9.14 11.41
N MET A 265 -17.50 -10.33 10.84
CA MET A 265 -16.40 -11.05 10.20
C MET A 265 -16.01 -10.52 8.80
N GLU A 266 -16.80 -9.64 8.19
CA GLU A 266 -16.55 -9.09 6.85
C GLU A 266 -15.72 -7.80 6.88
N ALA A 267 -15.42 -7.26 8.06
CA ALA A 267 -14.64 -6.04 8.21
C ALA A 267 -13.40 -6.30 9.06
N VAL A 268 -12.26 -5.79 8.60
CA VAL A 268 -11.07 -5.67 9.45
C VAL A 268 -11.42 -4.69 10.57
N LEU A 269 -11.28 -5.09 11.83
CA LEU A 269 -11.61 -4.22 12.96
C LEU A 269 -10.34 -3.53 13.50
N ASP A 270 -10.46 -2.27 13.91
CA ASP A 270 -9.40 -1.58 14.65
C ASP A 270 -9.29 -2.07 16.11
N SER A 271 -8.41 -1.47 16.90
CA SER A 271 -8.24 -1.79 18.33
C SER A 271 -9.50 -1.55 19.16
N ASP A 272 -10.39 -0.69 18.66
CA ASP A 272 -11.62 -0.28 19.33
C ASP A 272 -12.84 -1.07 18.82
N GLY A 273 -12.61 -2.05 17.93
CA GLY A 273 -13.65 -2.92 17.37
C GLY A 273 -14.43 -2.31 16.20
N THR A 274 -13.96 -1.20 15.62
CA THR A 274 -14.62 -0.49 14.50
C THR A 274 -14.16 -1.04 13.15
N ALA A 275 -15.10 -1.20 12.22
CA ALA A 275 -14.82 -1.64 10.85
C ALA A 275 -13.94 -0.66 10.07
N ILE A 276 -12.74 -1.08 9.73
CA ILE A 276 -11.79 -0.38 8.85
C ILE A 276 -12.21 -0.63 7.40
N THR A 277 -12.67 0.43 6.75
CA THR A 277 -13.12 0.40 5.36
C THR A 277 -12.14 1.05 4.37
N SER A 278 -11.08 1.69 4.88
CA SER A 278 -10.10 2.42 4.07
C SER A 278 -8.87 1.57 3.76
N ARG A 279 -8.38 1.66 2.52
CA ARG A 279 -7.17 0.95 2.07
C ARG A 279 -5.93 1.28 2.91
N ALA A 280 -5.77 2.55 3.30
CA ALA A 280 -4.66 3.00 4.13
C ALA A 280 -4.69 2.32 5.51
N GLY A 281 -5.85 2.32 6.19
CA GLY A 281 -5.98 1.66 7.50
C GLY A 281 -5.76 0.14 7.45
N ILE A 282 -5.96 -0.47 6.28
CA ILE A 282 -5.67 -1.89 6.02
C ILE A 282 -4.16 -2.07 5.71
N GLU A 283 -3.51 -1.24 4.90
CA GLU A 283 -2.10 -1.49 4.52
C GLU A 283 -1.07 -1.14 5.63
N GLU A 284 -1.38 -0.24 6.56
CA GLU A 284 -0.43 0.58 7.32
C GLU A 284 0.01 0.05 8.71
N ARG A 285 0.27 -1.24 8.91
CA ARG A 285 1.17 -1.57 10.06
C ARG A 285 2.17 -2.71 9.80
N GLY A 286 3.45 -2.35 9.79
CA GLY A 286 4.56 -3.32 9.82
C GLY A 286 4.69 -3.98 11.20
N PRO A 287 5.68 -4.86 11.41
CA PRO A 287 6.00 -5.33 12.74
C PRO A 287 6.42 -4.15 13.63
N ASP A 288 5.87 -4.11 14.84
CA ASP A 288 6.18 -3.11 15.85
C ASP A 288 7.68 -3.15 16.19
N ILE A 289 8.37 -2.03 15.95
CA ILE A 289 9.78 -1.89 16.31
C ILE A 289 9.84 -1.42 17.77
N ALA A 290 10.35 -2.28 18.66
CA ALA A 290 10.59 -1.92 20.04
C ALA A 290 12.00 -1.33 20.22
N LEU A 291 12.09 -0.16 20.83
CA LEU A 291 13.36 0.45 21.24
C LEU A 291 13.36 0.56 22.77
N HIS A 292 14.32 -0.07 23.44
CA HIS A 292 14.44 -0.09 24.91
C HIS A 292 13.19 -0.60 25.65
N GLY A 293 12.41 -1.50 25.03
CA GLY A 293 11.20 -2.05 25.64
C GLY A 293 9.93 -1.21 25.42
N GLU A 294 10.04 -0.07 24.73
CA GLU A 294 8.89 0.72 24.29
C GLU A 294 8.63 0.52 22.79
N THR A 295 7.36 0.30 22.44
CA THR A 295 6.93 0.18 21.04
C THR A 295 6.94 1.55 20.37
N LEU A 296 7.72 1.69 19.29
CA LEU A 296 7.73 2.91 18.50
C LEU A 296 6.43 3.03 17.69
N VAL A 297 5.79 4.20 17.77
CA VAL A 297 4.60 4.51 16.96
C VAL A 297 5.03 4.67 15.49
N GLU A 298 4.50 3.82 14.61
CA GLU A 298 4.66 3.99 13.15
C GLU A 298 3.85 5.22 12.71
N THR A 299 4.50 6.16 12.01
CA THR A 299 3.85 7.36 11.50
C THR A 299 4.24 7.60 10.05
N ASP A 300 3.26 7.92 9.20
CA ASP A 300 3.47 8.31 7.80
C ASP A 300 4.28 9.59 7.62
N ALA A 301 4.26 10.48 8.63
CA ALA A 301 4.99 11.73 8.65
C ALA A 301 5.46 12.08 10.06
N TYR A 302 6.75 12.42 10.20
CA TYR A 302 7.35 12.80 11.47
C TYR A 302 8.25 14.02 11.30
N VAL A 303 8.16 14.98 12.22
CA VAL A 303 9.05 16.16 12.22
C VAL A 303 10.26 15.87 13.08
N TYR A 304 11.39 15.62 12.43
CA TYR A 304 12.66 15.40 13.10
C TYR A 304 13.60 16.58 12.88
N LEU A 305 14.10 17.16 13.98
CA LEU A 305 14.98 18.34 13.96
C LEU A 305 14.45 19.46 13.04
N GLY A 306 13.13 19.69 13.10
CA GLY A 306 12.45 20.72 12.33
C GLY A 306 12.15 20.38 10.87
N ARG A 307 12.70 19.29 10.30
CA ARG A 307 12.37 18.80 8.95
C ARG A 307 11.32 17.70 9.04
N GLU A 308 10.28 17.78 8.20
CA GLU A 308 9.34 16.68 8.06
C GLU A 308 9.93 15.57 7.18
N LEU A 309 9.84 14.34 7.67
CA LEU A 309 10.19 13.10 6.99
C LEU A 309 8.90 12.35 6.72
N ARG A 310 8.74 11.81 5.50
CA ARG A 310 7.56 11.03 5.11
C ARG A 310 7.96 9.65 4.64
N GLY A 311 7.14 8.65 4.95
CA GLY A 311 7.37 7.25 4.57
C GLY A 311 7.42 7.02 3.06
N ASP A 312 6.69 7.82 2.28
CA ASP A 312 6.66 7.78 0.82
C ASP A 312 7.83 8.54 0.15
N GLY A 313 8.67 9.22 0.93
CA GLY A 313 9.77 10.06 0.46
C GLY A 313 9.33 11.37 -0.22
N SER A 314 8.04 11.73 -0.15
CA SER A 314 7.52 12.99 -0.71
C SER A 314 8.01 14.20 0.09
N ILE A 315 8.17 15.34 -0.60
CA ILE A 315 8.70 16.59 -0.01
C ILE A 315 7.70 17.74 -0.06
N ASP A 316 6.55 17.57 -0.72
CA ASP A 316 5.62 18.67 -1.01
C ASP A 316 5.09 19.35 0.26
N THR A 317 4.83 18.59 1.31
CA THR A 317 4.38 19.10 2.60
C THR A 317 5.48 19.89 3.30
N GLU A 318 6.72 19.41 3.27
CA GLU A 318 7.90 20.13 3.76
C GLU A 318 8.10 21.46 2.99
N LEU A 319 7.96 21.47 1.67
CA LEU A 319 8.01 22.70 0.87
C LEU A 319 6.92 23.71 1.26
N LYS A 320 5.71 23.23 1.56
CA LYS A 320 4.62 24.08 2.08
C LYS A 320 4.93 24.63 3.48
N ARG A 321 5.56 23.84 4.36
CA ARG A 321 6.02 24.29 5.69
C ARG A 321 7.06 25.41 5.55
N ARG A 322 8.05 25.23 4.68
CA ARG A 322 9.10 26.24 4.42
C ARG A 322 8.55 27.51 3.78
N LYS A 323 7.61 27.40 2.84
CA LYS A 323 6.86 28.56 2.32
C LYS A 323 6.20 29.34 3.45
N ARG A 324 5.46 28.68 4.35
CA ARG A 324 4.79 29.34 5.48
C ARG A 324 5.79 30.01 6.42
N ALA A 325 6.87 29.32 6.76
CA ALA A 325 7.94 29.87 7.61
C ALA A 325 8.58 31.12 6.98
N ALA A 326 8.85 31.10 5.68
CA ALA A 326 9.41 32.24 4.95
C ALA A 326 8.45 33.44 4.93
N TRP A 327 7.16 33.22 4.72
CA TRP A 327 6.16 34.30 4.77
C TRP A 327 6.00 34.87 6.18
N ALA A 328 6.05 34.04 7.22
CA ALA A 328 6.02 34.50 8.61
C ALA A 328 7.27 35.34 8.94
N ALA A 329 8.46 34.86 8.57
CA ALA A 329 9.72 35.61 8.72
C ALA A 329 9.70 36.91 7.92
N TYR A 330 9.16 36.93 6.70
CA TYR A 330 9.03 38.18 5.97
C TYR A 330 8.01 39.14 6.62
N GLY A 331 6.93 38.60 7.18
CA GLY A 331 5.91 39.37 7.89
C GLY A 331 6.48 40.19 9.05
N SER A 332 7.38 39.61 9.86
CA SER A 332 7.99 40.29 11.01
C SER A 332 8.88 41.48 10.62
N ILE A 333 9.48 41.45 9.43
CA ILE A 333 10.37 42.53 8.94
C ILE A 333 9.71 43.41 7.87
N ARG A 334 8.44 43.18 7.54
CA ARG A 334 7.77 43.83 6.39
C ARG A 334 7.68 45.34 6.54
N GLU A 335 7.34 45.80 7.74
CA GLU A 335 7.21 47.24 8.03
C GLU A 335 8.57 47.94 7.94
N VAL A 336 9.59 47.38 8.60
CA VAL A 336 10.97 47.89 8.56
C VAL A 336 11.48 47.94 7.13
N THR A 337 11.32 46.85 6.36
CA THR A 337 11.77 46.80 4.96
C THR A 337 11.05 47.81 4.06
N SER A 338 9.81 48.20 4.37
CA SER A 338 9.07 49.22 3.63
C SER A 338 9.59 50.64 3.87
N MET A 339 10.15 50.91 5.05
CA MET A 339 10.73 52.21 5.41
C MET A 339 12.15 52.41 4.87
N LEU A 340 12.88 51.31 4.63
CA LEU A 340 14.24 51.34 4.12
C LEU A 340 14.28 51.77 2.64
N LYS A 341 14.89 52.92 2.34
CA LYS A 341 15.07 53.40 0.96
C LYS A 341 16.24 52.72 0.24
N ASP A 342 17.31 52.38 0.95
CA ASP A 342 18.46 51.67 0.37
C ASP A 342 18.11 50.21 0.04
N ALA A 343 18.21 49.88 -1.25
CA ALA A 343 17.96 48.53 -1.74
C ALA A 343 18.95 47.49 -1.21
N LYS A 344 20.22 47.88 -0.97
CA LYS A 344 21.24 46.95 -0.45
C LYS A 344 20.99 46.57 0.99
N LEU A 345 20.67 47.55 1.85
CA LEU A 345 20.33 47.28 3.24
C LEU A 345 19.04 46.46 3.35
N ARG A 346 18.04 46.76 2.50
CA ARG A 346 16.79 45.99 2.43
C ARG A 346 17.02 44.55 1.98
N SER A 347 17.88 44.32 0.99
CA SER A 347 18.20 42.98 0.50
C SER A 347 18.98 42.18 1.54
N ALA A 348 19.95 42.80 2.23
CA ALA A 348 20.70 42.15 3.31
C ALA A 348 19.81 41.73 4.48
N LEU A 349 18.85 42.58 4.89
CA LEU A 349 17.88 42.25 5.93
C LEU A 349 16.96 41.09 5.52
N PHE A 350 16.49 41.09 4.26
CA PHE A 350 15.69 40.00 3.73
C PHE A 350 16.50 38.69 3.67
N ASP A 351 17.71 38.73 3.11
CA ASP A 351 18.55 37.55 2.89
C ASP A 351 19.02 36.93 4.22
N SER A 352 19.22 37.73 5.27
CA SER A 352 19.62 37.24 6.60
C SER A 352 18.48 36.63 7.40
N HIS A 353 17.22 37.06 7.18
CA HIS A 353 16.08 36.60 7.99
C HIS A 353 15.17 35.61 7.25
N VAL A 354 14.86 35.88 5.98
CA VAL A 354 13.85 35.13 5.20
C VAL A 354 14.46 33.93 4.49
N LEU A 355 15.66 34.06 3.89
CA LEU A 355 16.29 32.95 3.18
C LEU A 355 16.63 31.76 4.09
N PRO A 356 17.12 31.92 5.34
CA PRO A 356 17.32 30.81 6.24
C PRO A 356 16.01 30.08 6.58
N ALA A 357 14.92 30.82 6.79
CA ALA A 357 13.60 30.24 7.06
C ALA A 357 13.06 29.44 5.85
N LEU A 358 13.25 29.98 4.64
CA LEU A 358 12.86 29.33 3.40
C LEU A 358 13.71 28.09 3.09
N CYS A 359 15.01 28.16 3.29
CA CYS A 359 15.97 27.14 2.87
C CYS A 359 16.43 26.20 4.00
N TYR A 360 15.78 26.24 5.16
CA TYR A 360 16.14 25.39 6.30
C TYR A 360 16.10 23.90 5.92
N ALA A 361 17.17 23.19 6.28
CA ALA A 361 17.41 21.78 5.96
C ALA A 361 17.43 21.45 4.45
N ALA A 362 17.46 22.44 3.55
CA ALA A 362 17.41 22.20 2.11
C ALA A 362 18.66 21.51 1.54
N GLU A 363 19.78 21.54 2.28
CA GLU A 363 20.99 20.75 2.02
C GLU A 363 20.73 19.24 1.97
N SER A 364 19.65 18.79 2.60
CA SER A 364 19.27 17.38 2.68
C SER A 364 18.22 16.96 1.65
N TRP A 365 17.82 17.86 0.74
CA TRP A 365 16.78 17.61 -0.26
C TRP A 365 17.35 17.10 -1.61
N PRO A 366 16.64 16.19 -2.31
CA PRO A 366 16.85 15.99 -3.74
C PRO A 366 16.34 17.21 -4.52
N LEU A 367 17.19 17.78 -5.39
CA LEU A 367 16.87 18.99 -6.14
C LEU A 367 16.27 18.65 -7.51
N SER A 368 15.01 18.21 -7.52
CA SER A 368 14.26 18.05 -8.76
C SER A 368 13.86 19.40 -9.36
N ASN A 369 13.49 19.42 -10.65
CA ASN A 369 12.96 20.62 -11.31
C ASN A 369 11.68 21.14 -10.63
N SER A 370 10.86 20.27 -10.06
CA SER A 370 9.66 20.67 -9.31
C SER A 370 10.01 21.41 -8.03
N VAL A 371 10.95 20.89 -7.23
CA VAL A 371 11.46 21.53 -6.02
C VAL A 371 12.07 22.89 -6.35
N ILE A 372 12.94 22.95 -7.37
CA ILE A 372 13.58 24.20 -7.82
C ILE A 372 12.52 25.24 -8.21
N SER A 373 11.56 24.83 -9.05
CA SER A 373 10.50 25.73 -9.55
C SER A 373 9.61 26.24 -8.41
N TYR A 374 9.28 25.37 -7.44
CA TYR A 374 8.47 25.74 -6.29
C TYR A 374 9.17 26.77 -5.40
N MET A 375 10.46 26.54 -5.10
CA MET A 375 11.28 27.46 -4.30
C MET A 375 11.43 28.82 -4.99
N GLN A 376 11.74 28.82 -6.29
CA GLN A 376 11.83 30.05 -7.06
C GLN A 376 10.49 30.80 -7.15
N THR A 377 9.38 30.09 -7.34
CA THR A 377 8.05 30.71 -7.41
C THR A 377 7.66 31.35 -6.07
N THR A 378 7.94 30.66 -4.97
CA THR A 378 7.73 31.19 -3.62
C THR A 378 8.58 32.43 -3.37
N HIS A 379 9.87 32.37 -3.68
CA HIS A 379 10.78 33.50 -3.53
C HIS A 379 10.37 34.70 -4.39
N ARG A 380 9.99 34.48 -5.66
CA ARG A 380 9.52 35.55 -6.55
C ARG A 380 8.27 36.25 -6.00
N ALA A 381 7.40 35.54 -5.29
CA ALA A 381 6.23 36.15 -4.66
C ALA A 381 6.63 37.06 -3.49
N LEU A 382 7.56 36.61 -2.64
CA LEU A 382 8.15 37.43 -1.56
C LEU A 382 8.88 38.65 -2.11
N GLU A 383 9.69 38.47 -3.16
CA GLU A 383 10.43 39.52 -3.84
C GLU A 383 9.52 40.61 -4.41
N ARG A 384 8.41 40.23 -5.06
CA ARG A 384 7.43 41.21 -5.56
C ARG A 384 6.81 42.00 -4.41
N SER A 385 6.50 41.34 -3.30
CA SER A 385 5.99 42.02 -2.10
C SER A 385 7.02 43.00 -1.53
N LEU A 386 8.30 42.63 -1.48
CA LEU A 386 9.39 43.48 -0.99
C LEU A 386 9.55 44.78 -1.80
N ILE A 387 9.34 44.70 -3.12
CA ILE A 387 9.39 45.86 -4.02
C ILE A 387 8.07 46.64 -4.04
N GLY A 388 6.99 46.10 -3.45
CA GLY A 388 5.66 46.71 -3.48
C GLY A 388 4.99 46.62 -4.86
N THR A 389 5.22 45.53 -5.60
CA THR A 389 4.62 45.29 -6.92
C THR A 389 3.82 43.99 -6.95
N ASN A 390 2.99 43.81 -7.98
CA ASN A 390 2.24 42.58 -8.24
C ASN A 390 2.27 42.25 -9.74
N LEU A 391 1.81 41.05 -10.11
CA LEU A 391 1.86 40.57 -11.51
C LEU A 391 1.08 41.48 -12.46
N TYR A 392 -0.06 42.01 -12.03
CA TYR A 392 -0.87 42.95 -12.81
C TYR A 392 -0.11 44.26 -13.11
N THR A 393 0.49 44.85 -12.08
CA THR A 393 1.28 46.10 -12.20
C THR A 393 2.52 45.89 -13.05
N MET A 394 3.17 44.72 -12.94
CA MET A 394 4.29 44.36 -13.79
C MET A 394 3.86 44.28 -15.26
N HIS A 395 2.72 43.65 -15.55
CA HIS A 395 2.18 43.58 -16.92
C HIS A 395 1.87 44.97 -17.49
N GLN A 396 1.14 45.81 -16.73
CA GLN A 396 0.79 47.17 -17.14
C GLN A 396 2.03 48.02 -17.44
N LYS A 397 3.08 47.90 -16.62
CA LYS A 397 4.34 48.63 -16.78
C LYS A 397 5.37 47.93 -17.68
N LYS A 398 4.98 46.85 -18.38
CA LYS A 398 5.86 46.01 -19.22
C LYS A 398 7.17 45.59 -18.53
N ARG A 399 7.11 45.30 -17.23
CA ARG A 399 8.26 44.89 -16.41
C ARG A 399 8.43 43.37 -16.38
N SER A 400 9.65 42.92 -16.63
CA SER A 400 10.04 41.51 -16.54
C SER A 400 10.45 41.10 -15.12
N SER A 401 10.44 39.79 -14.85
CA SER A 401 10.98 39.22 -13.61
C SER A 401 12.49 39.48 -13.44
N SER A 402 13.24 39.69 -14.53
CA SER A 402 14.63 40.14 -14.45
C SER A 402 14.76 41.58 -13.95
N ASP A 403 13.83 42.47 -14.32
CA ASP A 403 13.86 43.86 -13.88
C ASP A 403 13.57 43.98 -12.39
N VAL A 404 12.68 43.13 -11.86
CA VAL A 404 12.43 43.05 -10.41
C VAL A 404 13.68 42.57 -9.68
N ARG A 405 14.36 41.52 -10.16
CA ARG A 405 15.60 41.01 -9.58
C ARG A 405 16.75 42.04 -9.58
N ARG A 406 16.88 42.82 -10.66
CA ARG A 406 17.88 43.90 -10.72
C ARG A 406 17.62 45.01 -9.69
N GLN A 407 16.38 45.19 -9.26
CA GLN A 407 16.02 46.19 -8.24
C GLN A 407 16.05 45.65 -6.82
N SER A 408 15.68 44.37 -6.63
CA SER A 408 15.59 43.74 -5.31
C SER A 408 16.95 43.39 -4.72
N LEU A 409 17.95 43.08 -5.59
CA LEU A 409 19.28 42.64 -5.20
C LEU A 409 19.30 41.40 -4.28
N LEU A 410 18.21 40.63 -4.26
CA LEU A 410 18.08 39.44 -3.42
C LEU A 410 18.94 38.28 -3.92
N THR A 411 19.46 37.49 -2.98
CA THR A 411 20.18 36.26 -3.32
C THR A 411 19.21 35.20 -3.83
N ASP A 412 19.54 34.54 -4.95
CA ASP A 412 18.74 33.42 -5.46
C ASP A 412 18.70 32.27 -4.43
N PRO A 413 17.51 31.82 -3.97
CA PRO A 413 17.40 30.72 -3.01
C PRO A 413 18.07 29.44 -3.52
N ILE A 414 18.07 29.19 -4.84
CA ILE A 414 18.72 27.99 -5.39
C ILE A 414 20.23 28.05 -5.21
N ARG A 415 20.84 29.24 -5.32
CA ARG A 415 22.25 29.47 -5.02
C ARG A 415 22.54 29.19 -3.54
N TYR A 416 21.68 29.68 -2.64
CA TYR A 416 21.78 29.44 -1.21
C TYR A 416 21.76 27.94 -0.88
N ILE A 417 20.77 27.21 -1.42
CA ILE A 417 20.59 25.77 -1.20
C ILE A 417 21.79 24.98 -1.74
N LYS A 418 22.24 25.27 -2.97
CA LYS A 418 23.38 24.57 -3.57
C LYS A 418 24.67 24.77 -2.77
N ARG A 419 24.91 25.98 -2.23
CA ARG A 419 26.05 26.23 -1.33
C ARG A 419 25.93 25.47 -0.01
N ALA A 420 24.75 25.48 0.62
CA ALA A 420 24.51 24.72 1.85
C ALA A 420 24.74 23.22 1.63
N LYS A 421 24.21 22.69 0.52
CA LYS A 421 24.40 21.30 0.10
C LYS A 421 25.85 20.95 -0.19
N HIS A 422 26.59 21.83 -0.86
CA HIS A 422 28.02 21.65 -1.12
C HIS A 422 28.81 21.58 0.20
N ARG A 423 28.58 22.51 1.14
CA ARG A 423 29.23 22.49 2.47
C ARG A 423 28.89 21.21 3.25
N TRP A 424 27.61 20.84 3.27
CA TRP A 424 27.13 19.65 3.96
C TRP A 424 27.73 18.35 3.40
N ALA A 425 27.77 18.21 2.07
CA ALA A 425 28.34 17.03 1.42
C ALA A 425 29.83 16.82 1.76
N GLY A 426 30.60 17.91 1.77
CA GLY A 426 31.99 17.86 2.22
C GLY A 426 32.12 17.51 3.71
N HIS A 427 31.23 18.02 4.56
CA HIS A 427 31.21 17.67 5.98
C HIS A 427 30.93 16.18 6.19
N VAL A 428 29.88 15.63 5.58
CA VAL A 428 29.50 14.22 5.72
C VAL A 428 30.65 13.28 5.32
N LEU A 429 31.34 13.55 4.21
CA LEU A 429 32.39 12.66 3.70
C LEU A 429 33.73 12.74 4.44
N ARG A 430 33.93 13.77 5.26
CA ARG A 430 35.13 13.94 6.10
C ARG A 430 34.90 13.56 7.56
N ARG A 431 33.70 13.11 7.92
CA ARG A 431 33.43 12.57 9.26
C ARG A 431 34.01 11.17 9.40
N ASP A 432 34.56 10.91 10.57
CA ASP A 432 35.15 9.65 11.03
C ASP A 432 34.41 9.07 12.25
N ASP A 433 33.27 9.65 12.63
CA ASP A 433 32.54 9.33 13.87
C ASP A 433 31.63 8.10 13.80
N GLY A 434 31.84 7.22 12.82
CA GLY A 434 31.09 5.97 12.66
C GLY A 434 29.59 6.12 12.41
N ARG A 435 29.06 7.34 12.22
CA ARG A 435 27.63 7.57 12.00
C ARG A 435 27.19 7.05 10.64
N TRP A 436 25.96 6.54 10.61
CA TRP A 436 25.35 5.99 9.40
C TRP A 436 25.19 7.00 8.25
N SER A 437 25.36 8.31 8.48
CA SER A 437 25.24 9.33 7.43
C SER A 437 26.13 9.07 6.22
N THR A 438 27.36 8.59 6.43
CA THR A 438 28.30 8.28 5.33
C THR A 438 27.87 7.00 4.61
N THR A 439 27.58 5.95 5.38
CA THR A 439 27.11 4.66 4.87
C THR A 439 25.83 4.79 4.05
N VAL A 440 24.81 5.51 4.55
CA VAL A 440 23.54 5.76 3.85
C VAL A 440 23.72 6.59 2.58
N THR A 441 24.70 7.52 2.58
CA THR A 441 24.99 8.34 1.39
C THR A 441 25.61 7.51 0.26
N GLU A 442 26.45 6.53 0.60
CA GLU A 442 27.14 5.63 -0.33
C GLU A 442 26.36 4.32 -0.60
N TRP A 443 25.28 4.07 0.14
CA TRP A 443 24.51 2.83 0.08
C TRP A 443 23.88 2.59 -1.30
N PHE A 444 24.04 1.36 -1.76
CA PHE A 444 23.40 0.82 -2.95
C PHE A 444 22.88 -0.57 -2.61
N ALA A 445 21.58 -0.79 -2.76
CA ALA A 445 20.97 -2.10 -2.54
C ALA A 445 21.35 -3.05 -3.70
N PRO A 446 22.19 -4.08 -3.48
CA PRO A 446 22.70 -4.93 -4.55
C PRO A 446 21.59 -5.78 -5.19
N ASP A 447 20.59 -6.18 -4.40
CA ASP A 447 19.64 -7.23 -4.76
C ASP A 447 18.28 -6.71 -5.24
N LEU A 448 18.12 -5.37 -5.36
CA LEU A 448 16.86 -4.76 -5.81
C LEU A 448 16.88 -4.53 -7.32
N ARG A 449 16.06 -5.32 -8.05
CA ARG A 449 15.83 -5.12 -9.48
C ARG A 449 15.08 -3.81 -9.71
N ARG A 450 15.74 -2.85 -10.35
CA ARG A 450 15.19 -1.51 -10.60
C ARG A 450 13.91 -1.61 -11.47
N PRO A 451 12.78 -1.00 -11.06
CA PRO A 451 11.58 -0.97 -11.87
C PRO A 451 11.77 -0.16 -13.16
N PRO A 452 11.03 -0.50 -14.24
CA PRO A 452 11.11 0.23 -15.50
C PRO A 452 10.72 1.71 -15.34
N GLY A 453 11.49 2.61 -15.97
CA GLY A 453 11.26 4.06 -15.93
C GLY A 453 12.48 4.89 -15.51
N LYS A 454 12.32 6.23 -15.58
CA LYS A 454 13.34 7.19 -15.13
C LYS A 454 13.46 7.10 -13.59
N PRO A 455 14.67 6.99 -13.03
CA PRO A 455 14.82 6.88 -11.59
C PRO A 455 14.49 8.24 -10.94
N PRO A 456 13.95 8.25 -9.71
CA PRO A 456 13.80 9.47 -8.94
C PRO A 456 15.13 10.20 -8.80
N VAL A 457 15.07 11.54 -8.80
CA VAL A 457 16.26 12.39 -8.61
C VAL A 457 16.83 12.13 -7.23
N ARG A 458 18.10 11.75 -7.17
CA ARG A 458 18.81 11.45 -5.93
C ARG A 458 19.39 12.72 -5.32
N TRP A 459 19.64 12.68 -4.01
CA TRP A 459 20.33 13.77 -3.31
C TRP A 459 21.66 14.13 -3.98
N ARG A 460 22.46 13.14 -4.38
CA ARG A 460 23.78 13.36 -5.00
C ARG A 460 23.73 13.88 -6.44
N ASP A 461 22.62 13.78 -7.16
CA ASP A 461 22.60 14.06 -8.61
C ASP A 461 22.96 15.51 -8.91
N SER A 462 22.44 16.46 -8.11
CA SER A 462 22.79 17.88 -8.23
C SER A 462 24.25 18.16 -7.90
N ILE A 463 24.89 17.32 -7.07
CA ILE A 463 26.31 17.44 -6.70
C ILE A 463 27.19 16.94 -7.84
N VAL A 464 26.84 15.77 -8.37
CA VAL A 464 27.53 15.14 -9.51
C VAL A 464 27.47 16.07 -10.73
N GLU A 465 26.35 16.74 -10.97
CA GLU A 465 26.17 17.65 -12.11
C GLU A 465 27.23 18.77 -12.14
N TYR A 466 27.45 19.51 -11.04
CA TYR A 466 28.47 20.56 -11.02
C TYR A 466 29.88 20.03 -10.73
N ALA A 467 30.03 18.88 -10.07
CA ALA A 467 31.33 18.26 -9.86
C ALA A 467 31.93 17.70 -11.16
N LYS A 468 31.10 17.39 -12.15
CA LYS A 468 31.49 17.01 -13.52
C LYS A 468 31.98 18.18 -14.38
N MET A 469 31.78 19.43 -13.96
CA MET A 469 32.28 20.58 -14.72
C MET A 469 33.82 20.59 -14.73
N PRO A 470 34.47 20.88 -15.86
CA PRO A 470 35.93 20.96 -15.94
C PRO A 470 36.48 22.16 -15.17
N TYR A 471 37.46 21.92 -14.29
CA TYR A 471 38.17 22.95 -13.51
C TYR A 471 39.63 23.10 -14.01
N SER A 472 40.16 24.32 -13.92
CA SER A 472 41.56 24.64 -14.22
C SER A 472 42.48 24.19 -13.09
N VAL A 473 43.80 24.14 -13.35
CA VAL A 473 44.86 23.90 -12.35
C VAL A 473 44.76 24.86 -11.14
N GLN A 474 44.12 26.02 -11.31
CA GLN A 474 43.91 27.06 -10.28
C GLN A 474 42.53 26.95 -9.59
N GLY A 475 41.78 25.87 -9.80
CA GLY A 475 40.51 25.62 -9.12
C GLY A 475 39.31 26.43 -9.61
N ARG A 476 39.35 26.98 -10.83
CA ARG A 476 38.22 27.72 -11.44
C ARG A 476 37.58 26.91 -12.56
N ILE A 477 36.25 27.00 -12.72
CA ILE A 477 35.55 26.41 -13.87
C ILE A 477 36.17 26.96 -15.18
N THR A 478 36.68 26.08 -16.05
CA THR A 478 37.34 26.47 -17.31
C THR A 478 36.74 25.74 -18.51
N ARG A 479 36.54 26.46 -19.61
CA ARG A 479 36.09 25.87 -20.88
C ARG A 479 37.27 25.33 -21.71
N SER A 480 38.49 25.76 -21.42
CA SER A 480 39.71 25.36 -22.13
C SER A 480 40.01 23.87 -21.92
N SER A 481 40.22 23.12 -23.00
CA SER A 481 40.57 21.69 -22.96
C SER A 481 41.97 21.43 -22.40
N SER A 482 42.91 22.36 -22.59
CA SER A 482 44.33 22.23 -22.18
C SER A 482 44.57 22.42 -20.68
N GLN A 483 43.61 22.98 -19.94
CA GLN A 483 43.74 23.24 -18.51
C GLN A 483 42.90 22.29 -17.63
N ARG A 484 42.25 21.27 -18.21
CA ARG A 484 41.32 20.39 -17.48
C ARG A 484 42.08 19.36 -16.65
N GLN A 485 41.81 19.32 -15.35
CA GLN A 485 42.18 18.21 -14.49
C GLN A 485 41.41 16.92 -14.87
N PRO A 486 42.00 15.72 -14.71
CA PRO A 486 41.27 14.44 -14.87
C PRO A 486 40.02 14.38 -13.99
N TYR A 487 38.94 13.78 -14.49
CA TYR A 487 37.71 13.62 -13.71
C TYR A 487 37.97 12.71 -12.51
N ARG A 488 37.78 13.25 -11.30
CA ARG A 488 37.75 12.49 -10.04
C ARG A 488 36.33 12.50 -9.52
N HIS A 489 35.87 11.36 -9.00
CA HIS A 489 34.54 11.26 -8.44
C HIS A 489 34.37 12.27 -7.28
N TRP A 490 33.19 12.90 -7.19
CA TRP A 490 32.96 13.99 -6.23
C TRP A 490 33.20 13.57 -4.78
N THR A 491 33.00 12.28 -4.45
CA THR A 491 33.27 11.76 -3.10
C THR A 491 34.76 11.80 -2.75
N THR A 492 35.62 11.46 -3.71
CA THR A 492 37.08 11.56 -3.56
C THR A 492 37.50 13.01 -3.35
N ARG A 493 36.96 13.92 -4.18
CA ARG A 493 37.27 15.36 -4.07
C ARG A 493 36.80 15.97 -2.77
N ALA A 494 35.63 15.56 -2.29
CA ALA A 494 35.05 16.06 -1.05
C ALA A 494 35.85 15.66 0.21
N ARG A 495 36.70 14.63 0.14
CA ARG A 495 37.59 14.24 1.24
C ARG A 495 38.74 15.24 1.44
N ASP A 496 39.21 15.87 0.35
CA ASP A 496 40.17 16.97 0.42
C ASP A 496 39.45 18.31 0.59
N ARG A 497 39.81 19.07 1.62
CA ARG A 497 39.11 20.33 1.95
C ARG A 497 39.36 21.42 0.90
N GLU A 498 40.56 21.50 0.34
CA GLU A 498 40.96 22.54 -0.60
C GLU A 498 40.44 22.25 -2.00
N GLU A 499 40.55 21.00 -2.46
CA GLU A 499 39.97 20.51 -3.72
C GLU A 499 38.44 20.69 -3.70
N TRP A 500 37.78 20.36 -2.58
CA TRP A 500 36.34 20.55 -2.44
C TRP A 500 35.93 22.02 -2.52
N ARG A 501 36.64 22.91 -1.81
CA ARG A 501 36.37 24.36 -1.84
C ARG A 501 36.44 24.92 -3.26
N ASN A 502 37.39 24.44 -4.06
CA ASN A 502 37.55 24.86 -5.46
C ASN A 502 36.44 24.31 -6.39
N CYS A 503 35.66 23.32 -5.94
CA CYS A 503 34.52 22.77 -6.67
C CYS A 503 33.20 23.52 -6.40
N ASP A 504 33.18 24.61 -5.62
CA ASP A 504 31.96 25.41 -5.44
C ASP A 504 31.60 26.13 -6.75
N PRO A 505 30.46 25.80 -7.39
CA PRO A 505 30.05 26.41 -8.65
C PRO A 505 29.76 27.91 -8.56
N TYR A 506 29.76 28.49 -7.36
CA TYR A 506 29.46 29.90 -7.11
C TYR A 506 30.63 30.70 -6.54
N GLY A 507 31.83 30.12 -6.54
CA GLY A 507 33.11 30.73 -6.14
C GLY A 507 33.26 30.99 -4.64
N ASN A 508 34.49 31.31 -4.21
CA ASN A 508 34.83 31.76 -2.86
C ASN A 508 34.14 33.09 -2.54
N GLY A 509 32.90 33.03 -2.04
CA GLY A 509 32.26 34.17 -1.38
C GLY A 509 32.73 34.24 0.06
N ARG A 510 33.52 35.26 0.40
CA ARG A 510 33.60 35.80 1.76
C ARG A 510 32.22 36.25 2.21
#